data_AF-A0A1I2XKT0-F1
#
_entry.id   AF-A0A1I2XKT0-F1
#
_cell.length_a   1.000
_cell.length_b   1.000
_cell.length_c   1.000
_cell.angle_alpha   90.00
_cell.angle_beta   90.00
_cell.angle_gamma   90.00
#
_symmetry.space_group_name_H-M   'P 1'
#
loop_
_entity.id
_entity.type
_entity.pdbx_description
1 polymer ?
#
loop_
_entity_poly.entity_id
_entity_poly.type
_entity_poly.pdbx_seq_one_letter_code
_entity_poly.pdbx_strand_id
1 'polypeptide(L)' 'MTEEEFQANYTQALDAIIEAMADEQEINPDKFYSMVCVLENLRFFSPVLYGAIRSKKE' A
#
# COMPACT_ATOMS: atom_id res chain seq x y z
N MET A 1 -1.85 17.28 6.30
CA MET A 1 -2.05 16.08 5.48
C MET A 1 -3.06 16.40 4.38
N THR A 2 -2.51 16.88 3.28
CA THR A 2 -3.23 16.95 2.00
C THR A 2 -3.49 15.53 1.48
N GLU A 3 -4.36 15.40 0.47
CA GLU A 3 -4.59 14.12 -0.20
C GLU A 3 -3.30 13.61 -0.88
N GLU A 4 -2.56 14.50 -1.54
CA GLU A 4 -1.28 14.20 -2.18
C GLU A 4 -0.25 13.69 -1.18
N GLU A 5 -0.10 14.35 -0.02
CA GLU A 5 0.79 13.90 1.05
C GLU A 5 0.39 12.52 1.57
N PHE A 6 -0.91 12.26 1.72
CA PHE A 6 -1.40 10.94 2.15
C PHE A 6 -1.08 9.86 1.13
N GLN A 7 -1.41 10.11 -0.14
CA GLN A 7 -1.18 9.14 -1.21
C GLN A 7 0.31 8.83 -1.39
N ALA A 8 1.18 9.84 -1.29
CA ALA A 8 2.63 9.67 -1.35
C ALA A 8 3.14 8.79 -0.19
N ASN A 9 2.77 9.13 1.05
CA ASN A 9 3.18 8.37 2.23
C ASN A 9 2.62 6.94 2.21
N TYR A 10 1.38 6.77 1.77
CA TYR A 10 0.73 5.47 1.69
C TYR A 10 1.39 4.57 0.63
N THR A 11 1.69 5.13 -0.55
CA THR A 11 2.44 4.43 -1.60
C THR A 11 3.81 4.01 -1.10
N GLN A 12 4.55 4.92 -0.48
CA GLN A 12 5.88 4.62 0.05
C GLN A 12 5.86 3.51 1.11
N ALA A 13 4.82 3.46 1.95
CA ALA A 13 4.66 2.39 2.93
C ALA A 13 4.38 1.02 2.27
N LEU A 14 3.59 0.98 1.20
CA LEU A 14 3.34 -0.25 0.44
C LEU A 14 4.59 -0.72 -0.31
N ASP A 15 5.34 0.20 -0.93
CA ASP A 15 6.60 -0.11 -1.61
C ASP A 15 7.62 -0.72 -0.62
N ALA A 16 7.74 -0.14 0.57
CA ALA A 16 8.62 -0.67 1.62
C ALA A 16 8.24 -2.09 2.07
N ILE A 17 6.94 -2.44 2.07
CA ILE A 17 6.49 -3.81 2.36
C ILE A 17 6.90 -4.75 1.21
N ILE A 18 6.74 -4.33 -0.05
CA ILE A 18 7.12 -5.13 -1.22
C ILE A 18 8.63 -5.40 -1.22
N GLU A 19 9.44 -4.38 -0.96
CA GLU A 19 10.90 -4.50 -0.85
C GLU A 19 11.29 -5.49 0.27
N ALA A 20 10.73 -5.32 1.47
CA ALA A 20 11.00 -6.22 2.59
C ALA A 20 10.59 -7.67 2.30
N MET A 21 9.50 -7.87 1.57
CA MET A 21 9.09 -9.21 1.13
C MET A 21 10.08 -9.80 0.12
N ALA A 22 10.58 -8.99 -0.81
CA ALA A 22 11.51 -9.41 -1.85
C ALA A 22 12.89 -9.81 -1.31
N ASP A 23 13.30 -9.22 -0.18
CA ASP A 23 14.57 -9.51 0.48
C ASP A 23 14.59 -10.84 1.27
N GLU A 24 13.44 -11.52 1.40
CA GLU A 24 13.36 -12.80 2.10
C GLU A 24 13.98 -13.94 1.27
N GLN A 25 14.96 -14.65 1.86
CA GLN A 25 15.76 -15.65 1.13
C GLN A 25 14.94 -16.85 0.61
N GLU A 26 13.84 -17.17 1.29
CA GLU A 26 12.97 -18.31 0.96
C GLU A 26 11.64 -17.86 0.33
N ILE A 27 11.64 -16.74 -0.37
CA ILE A 27 10.41 -16.21 -0.98
C ILE A 27 9.81 -17.21 -1.98
N ASN A 28 8.52 -17.48 -1.82
CA ASN A 28 7.74 -18.21 -2.81
C ASN A 28 7.23 -17.21 -3.88
N PRO A 29 7.66 -17.32 -5.15
CA PRO A 29 7.34 -16.31 -6.18
C PRO A 29 5.85 -16.14 -6.45
N ASP A 30 5.08 -17.23 -6.45
CA ASP A 30 3.63 -17.18 -6.73
C ASP A 30 2.87 -16.48 -5.60
N LYS A 31 3.26 -16.76 -4.35
CA LYS A 31 2.71 -16.09 -3.17
C LYS A 31 3.10 -14.62 -3.12
N PHE A 32 4.36 -14.31 -3.44
CA PHE A 32 4.84 -12.93 -3.52
C PHE A 32 4.04 -12.13 -4.57
N TYR A 33 3.96 -12.64 -5.80
CA TYR A 33 3.20 -12.01 -6.87
C TYR A 33 1.74 -11.76 -6.46
N SER A 34 1.09 -12.78 -5.87
CA SER A 34 -0.29 -12.66 -5.39
C SER A 34 -0.43 -11.53 -4.35
N MET A 35 0.53 -11.41 -3.42
CA MET A 35 0.52 -10.36 -2.41
C MET A 35 0.78 -8.98 -3.02
N VAL A 36 1.72 -8.86 -3.96
CA VAL A 36 1.98 -7.60 -4.69
C VAL A 36 0.70 -7.14 -5.39
N CYS A 37 -0.05 -8.04 -6.05
CA CYS A 37 -1.34 -7.69 -6.64
C CYS A 37 -2.36 -7.17 -5.61
N VAL A 38 -2.38 -7.73 -4.39
CA VAL A 38 -3.25 -7.22 -3.32
C VAL A 38 -2.83 -5.82 -2.88
N LEU A 39 -1.52 -5.58 -2.70
CA LEU A 39 -0.98 -4.29 -2.28
C LEU A 39 -1.20 -3.20 -3.34
N GLU A 40 -1.05 -3.52 -4.63
CA GLU A 40 -1.37 -2.59 -5.71
C GLU A 40 -2.86 -2.23 -5.77
N ASN A 41 -3.75 -3.18 -5.48
CA ASN A 41 -5.18 -2.86 -5.34
C ASN A 41 -5.41 -1.92 -4.15
N LEU A 42 -4.75 -2.14 -3.02
CA LEU A 42 -4.85 -1.22 -1.88
C LEU A 42 -4.36 0.19 -2.23
N ARG A 43 -3.26 0.31 -2.97
CA ARG A 43 -2.76 1.58 -3.51
C ARG A 43 -3.80 2.27 -4.39
N PHE A 44 -4.41 1.52 -5.32
CA PHE A 44 -5.46 2.02 -6.20
C PHE A 44 -6.67 2.58 -5.42
N PHE A 45 -7.06 1.93 -4.31
CA PHE A 45 -8.14 2.39 -3.44
C PHE A 45 -7.73 3.46 -2.41
N SER A 46 -6.49 3.98 -2.45
CA SER A 46 -6.03 4.98 -1.48
C SER A 46 -6.88 6.27 -1.41
N PRO A 47 -7.51 6.80 -2.48
CA PRO A 47 -8.39 7.97 -2.35
C PRO A 47 -9.63 7.69 -1.49
N VAL A 48 -10.16 6.46 -1.55
CA VAL A 48 -11.30 6.03 -0.72
C VAL A 48 -10.91 5.99 0.75
N LEU A 49 -9.70 5.49 1.06
CA LEU A 49 -9.16 5.47 2.42
C LEU A 49 -8.95 6.89 2.97
N TYR A 50 -8.41 7.80 2.16
CA TYR A 50 -8.26 9.20 2.54
C TYR A 50 -9.62 9.83 2.89
N GLY A 51 -10.63 9.63 2.02
CA GLY A 51 -11.99 10.09 2.25
C GLY A 51 -12.57 9.56 3.57
N ALA A 52 -12.48 8.24 3.80
CA ALA A 52 -13.00 7.61 5.01
C ALA A 52 -12.34 8.11 6.30
N ILE A 53 -11.02 8.37 6.28
CA ILE A 53 -10.29 8.91 7.43
C ILE A 53 -10.67 10.37 7.68
N ARG A 54 -10.87 11.17 6.63
CA ARG A 54 -11.30 12.57 6.73
C ARG A 54 -12.73 12.68 7.28
N SER A 55 -13.67 11.87 6.80
CA SER A 55 -15.06 11.85 7.28
C SER A 55 -15.20 11.43 8.75
N LYS A 56 -14.18 10.78 9.34
CA LYS A 56 -14.13 10.46 10.77
C LYS A 56 -13.56 11.59 11.64
N LYS A 57 -12.91 12.59 11.03
CA LYS A 57 -12.30 13.73 11.74
C LYS A 57 -13.26 14.94 11.82
N GLU A 58 -14.35 14.92 11.08
CA GLU A 58 -15.46 15.87 11.14
C GLU A 58 -16.59 15.32 12.01
#